data_AF-B7IS61-F1
#
_entry.id   AF-B7IS61-F1
#
_cell.length_a   1.000
_cell.length_b   1.000
_cell.length_c   1.000
_cell.angle_alpha   90.00
_cell.angle_beta   90.00
_cell.angle_gamma   90.00
#
_symmetry.space_group_name_H-M   'P 1'
#
loop_
_entity.id
_entity.type
_entity.pdbx_description
1 polymer ?
#
loop_
_entity_poly.entity_id
_entity_poly.type
_entity_poly.pdbx_seq_one_letter_code
_entity_poly.pdbx_strand_id
1 'polypeptide(L)'
;MFFLNGIFRKRIDRTLLLIILFSIIGAWPVGWFANIGRIAYPADIQSMGPKAVVRVPLNERALIGWGGDRLETNYHVIKPNERWAYDILMPPAEVKSSMLEDYGIYGAEVMAPASGTVVSINNDEKDVVPGEDDFQSMAGNHIYLRLDESGTFLLLAHLKKGSIKVREDQHVNEGEVLAQVGNSGSSSEPHLHIHHQRQDPSKVNMFFAEGLPLYFRTENGVMMPERGTYISGK
;
A
#
# COMPACT_ATOMS: atom_id res chain seq x y z
N MET A 1 14.05 -20.89 -67.47
CA MET A 1 14.27 -21.92 -66.43
C MET A 1 15.38 -21.40 -65.51
N PHE A 2 15.03 -20.55 -64.54
CA PHE A 2 15.98 -19.99 -63.57
C PHE A 2 15.58 -20.47 -62.18
N PHE A 3 16.55 -21.09 -61.51
CA PHE A 3 16.44 -21.80 -60.25
C PHE A 3 16.04 -20.84 -59.10
N LEU A 4 14.82 -20.98 -58.61
CA LEU A 4 14.43 -20.55 -57.26
C LEU A 4 14.59 -21.74 -56.33
N ASN A 5 15.83 -22.07 -56.00
CA ASN A 5 16.14 -23.01 -54.92
C ASN A 5 17.22 -22.40 -54.04
N GLY A 6 16.85 -22.07 -52.79
CA GLY A 6 17.83 -21.97 -51.71
C GLY A 6 17.87 -20.66 -50.95
N ILE A 7 16.77 -20.23 -50.33
CA ILE A 7 16.85 -19.31 -49.19
C ILE A 7 15.99 -19.82 -48.03
N PHE A 8 16.09 -21.10 -47.66
CA PHE A 8 15.58 -21.53 -46.37
C PHE A 8 16.47 -22.60 -45.73
N ARG A 9 16.69 -22.43 -44.42
CA ARG A 9 17.55 -23.19 -43.48
C ARG A 9 19.05 -22.84 -43.46
N LYS A 10 19.40 -21.63 -43.02
CA LYS A 10 20.54 -21.54 -42.07
C LYS A 10 20.05 -22.10 -40.74
N ARG A 11 20.66 -23.18 -40.27
CA ARG A 11 20.46 -23.74 -38.93
C ARG A 11 20.74 -22.60 -37.95
N ILE A 12 19.74 -22.17 -37.17
CA ILE A 12 19.98 -21.16 -36.13
C ILE A 12 21.06 -21.74 -35.20
N ASP A 13 22.19 -21.04 -35.10
CA ASP A 13 23.31 -21.47 -34.27
C ASP A 13 22.85 -21.55 -32.81
N ARG A 14 23.21 -22.62 -32.12
CA ARG A 14 22.93 -22.78 -30.68
C ARG A 14 23.47 -21.61 -29.87
N THR A 15 24.62 -21.06 -30.27
CA THR A 15 25.23 -19.89 -29.67
C THR A 15 24.35 -18.65 -29.83
N LEU A 16 23.77 -18.45 -31.02
CA LEU A 16 22.87 -17.34 -31.29
C LEU A 16 21.57 -17.46 -30.49
N LEU A 17 21.02 -18.69 -30.37
CA LEU A 17 19.86 -18.95 -29.51
C LEU A 17 20.14 -18.64 -28.04
N LEU A 18 21.32 -19.02 -27.53
CA LEU A 18 21.72 -18.72 -26.16
C LEU A 18 21.90 -17.22 -25.93
N ILE A 19 22.53 -16.50 -26.86
CA ILE A 19 22.69 -15.04 -26.77
C ILE A 19 21.31 -14.36 -26.72
N ILE A 20 20.38 -14.73 -27.60
CA ILE A 20 19.03 -14.17 -27.59
C ILE A 20 18.32 -14.49 -26.27
N LEU A 21 18.40 -15.73 -25.79
CA LEU A 21 17.79 -16.14 -24.52
C LEU A 21 18.35 -15.34 -23.33
N PHE A 22 19.67 -15.23 -23.20
CA PHE A 22 20.31 -14.46 -22.12
C PHE A 22 20.04 -12.96 -22.26
N SER A 23 19.89 -12.44 -23.48
CA SER A 23 19.51 -11.04 -23.70
C SER A 23 18.07 -10.78 -23.25
N ILE A 24 17.13 -11.70 -23.50
CA ILE A 24 15.75 -11.61 -23.01
C ILE A 24 15.71 -11.69 -21.47
N ILE A 25 16.44 -12.64 -20.87
CA ILE A 25 16.52 -12.78 -19.41
C ILE A 25 17.16 -11.53 -18.78
N GLY A 26 18.26 -11.03 -19.35
CA GLY A 26 18.95 -9.84 -18.86
C GLY A 26 18.15 -8.54 -19.06
N ALA A 27 17.30 -8.48 -20.09
CA ALA A 27 16.39 -7.35 -20.31
C ALA A 27 15.08 -7.46 -19.52
N TRP A 28 14.75 -8.62 -18.95
CA TRP A 28 13.52 -8.83 -18.19
C TRP A 28 13.32 -7.85 -17.03
N PRO A 29 14.35 -7.52 -16.21
CA PRO A 29 14.21 -6.50 -15.17
C PRO A 29 13.90 -5.10 -15.73
N VAL A 30 14.26 -4.79 -16.98
CA VAL A 30 13.87 -3.52 -17.64
C VAL A 30 12.36 -3.48 -17.88
N GLY A 31 11.74 -4.64 -18.12
CA GLY A 31 10.30 -4.78 -18.22
C GLY A 31 9.56 -4.26 -16.97
N TRP A 32 10.14 -4.38 -15.78
CA TRP A 32 9.53 -3.91 -14.53
C TRP A 32 9.28 -2.40 -14.53
N PHE A 33 10.19 -1.61 -15.12
CA PHE A 33 10.02 -0.16 -15.29
C PHE A 33 8.96 0.19 -16.34
N ALA A 34 8.69 -0.70 -17.27
CA ALA A 34 7.64 -0.57 -18.29
C ALA A 34 6.33 -1.25 -17.87
N ASN A 35 6.19 -1.68 -16.60
CA ASN A 35 5.03 -2.40 -16.10
C ASN A 35 4.78 -3.78 -16.78
N ILE A 36 5.83 -4.42 -17.28
CA ILE A 36 5.81 -5.74 -17.92
C ILE A 36 6.48 -6.75 -16.98
N GLY A 37 5.79 -7.85 -16.65
CA GLY A 37 6.38 -8.96 -15.89
C GLY A 37 6.62 -8.69 -14.41
N ARG A 38 5.74 -7.91 -13.75
CA ARG A 38 5.77 -7.69 -12.30
C ARG A 38 5.75 -9.01 -11.54
N ILE A 39 6.56 -9.10 -10.49
CA ILE A 39 6.61 -10.25 -9.59
C ILE A 39 6.32 -9.75 -8.19
N ALA A 40 5.46 -10.46 -7.47
CA ALA A 40 5.20 -10.18 -6.08
C ALA A 40 6.51 -10.34 -5.28
N TYR A 41 6.78 -9.44 -4.34
CA TYR A 41 7.94 -9.55 -3.46
C TYR A 41 7.93 -10.93 -2.78
N PRO A 42 9.02 -11.70 -2.82
CA PRO A 42 8.99 -13.13 -2.45
C PRO A 42 8.99 -13.34 -0.93
N ALA A 43 7.94 -12.89 -0.24
CA ALA A 43 7.70 -13.11 1.18
C ALA A 43 6.40 -13.88 1.38
N ASP A 44 6.49 -15.02 2.06
CA ASP A 44 5.37 -15.91 2.31
C ASP A 44 4.65 -15.55 3.62
N ILE A 45 3.34 -15.38 3.55
CA ILE A 45 2.49 -14.97 4.68
C ILE A 45 2.49 -15.97 5.85
N GLN A 46 2.80 -17.25 5.62
CA GLN A 46 2.88 -18.25 6.68
C GLN A 46 4.21 -18.16 7.43
N SER A 47 5.29 -17.83 6.72
CA SER A 47 6.63 -17.66 7.30
C SER A 47 6.86 -16.33 8.00
N MET A 48 6.02 -15.33 7.73
CA MET A 48 6.23 -13.94 8.15
C MET A 48 5.52 -13.63 9.47
N GLY A 49 6.26 -13.01 10.39
CA GLY A 49 5.75 -12.58 11.69
C GLY A 49 6.61 -11.47 12.34
N PRO A 50 6.09 -10.72 13.32
CA PRO A 50 4.76 -10.88 13.90
C PRO A 50 3.65 -10.45 12.95
N LYS A 51 2.44 -10.96 13.18
CA LYS A 51 1.23 -10.61 12.47
C LYS A 51 0.44 -9.63 13.34
N ALA A 52 -0.17 -8.61 12.74
CA ALA A 52 -1.05 -7.71 13.46
C ALA A 52 -2.52 -8.05 13.14
N VAL A 53 -3.35 -8.15 14.17
CA VAL A 53 -4.81 -8.26 14.05
C VAL A 53 -5.41 -7.03 14.71
N VAL A 54 -6.02 -6.17 13.92
CA VAL A 54 -6.44 -4.82 14.36
C VAL A 54 -7.92 -4.58 14.05
N ARG A 55 -8.55 -3.59 14.67
CA ARG A 55 -9.88 -3.15 14.21
C ARG A 55 -9.77 -2.41 12.89
N VAL A 56 -10.87 -2.35 12.14
CA VAL A 56 -10.96 -1.45 10.98
C VAL A 56 -10.78 0.00 11.47
N PRO A 57 -9.89 0.81 10.85
CA PRO A 57 -9.57 2.19 11.29
C PRO A 57 -10.68 3.21 11.02
N LEU A 58 -11.90 2.76 10.74
CA LEU A 58 -13.06 3.57 10.37
C LEU A 58 -14.28 3.01 11.10
N ASN A 59 -15.18 3.88 11.54
CA ASN A 59 -16.46 3.48 12.16
C ASN A 59 -17.55 3.21 11.10
N GLU A 60 -17.36 3.71 9.89
CA GLU A 60 -18.29 3.52 8.78
C GLU A 60 -17.90 2.31 7.92
N ARG A 61 -18.85 1.84 7.11
CA ARG A 61 -18.62 0.76 6.15
C ARG A 61 -17.68 1.26 5.05
N ALA A 62 -16.54 0.59 4.91
CA ALA A 62 -15.49 0.96 3.96
C ALA A 62 -15.28 -0.13 2.90
N LEU A 63 -14.76 0.28 1.74
CA LEU A 63 -14.39 -0.58 0.61
C LEU A 63 -12.86 -0.74 0.58
N ILE A 64 -12.36 -1.97 0.44
CA ILE A 64 -10.95 -2.19 0.12
C ILE A 64 -10.73 -1.90 -1.36
N GLY A 65 -10.06 -0.79 -1.67
CA GLY A 65 -9.64 -0.43 -3.03
C GLY A 65 -8.44 -1.28 -3.46
N TRP A 66 -7.48 -1.46 -2.56
CA TRP A 66 -6.33 -2.35 -2.76
C TRP A 66 -6.03 -3.10 -1.46
N GLY A 67 -5.80 -4.41 -1.56
CA GLY A 67 -5.56 -5.24 -0.39
C GLY A 67 -5.50 -6.73 -0.74
N GLY A 68 -4.94 -7.52 0.17
CA GLY A 68 -4.65 -8.94 -0.05
C GLY A 68 -3.16 -9.21 -0.28
N ASP A 69 -2.82 -10.48 -0.54
CA ASP A 69 -1.43 -10.98 -0.65
C ASP A 69 -1.02 -11.28 -2.11
N ARG A 70 -1.84 -10.89 -3.09
CA ARG A 70 -1.66 -11.23 -4.51
C ARG A 70 -1.66 -10.02 -5.43
N LEU A 71 -0.98 -10.14 -6.57
CA LEU A 71 -0.81 -9.06 -7.55
C LEU A 71 -2.14 -8.61 -8.16
N GLU A 72 -3.09 -9.54 -8.31
CA GLU A 72 -4.37 -9.30 -8.95
C GLU A 72 -5.27 -8.38 -8.11
N THR A 73 -5.11 -8.41 -6.79
CA THR A 73 -5.95 -7.70 -5.83
C THR A 73 -5.22 -6.56 -5.14
N ASN A 74 -3.88 -6.59 -5.12
CA ASN A 74 -3.08 -5.61 -4.41
C ASN A 74 -1.81 -5.27 -5.20
N TYR A 75 -1.71 -4.04 -5.72
CA TYR A 75 -0.51 -3.61 -6.43
C TYR A 75 0.69 -3.43 -5.51
N HIS A 76 0.48 -3.25 -4.20
CA HIS A 76 1.54 -3.05 -3.22
C HIS A 76 2.43 -4.28 -3.03
N VAL A 77 1.98 -5.48 -3.42
CA VAL A 77 2.70 -6.74 -3.16
C VAL A 77 4.09 -6.78 -3.78
N ILE A 78 4.40 -5.90 -4.74
CA ILE A 78 5.74 -5.76 -5.34
C ILE A 78 6.72 -5.01 -4.43
N LYS A 79 6.23 -4.22 -3.48
CA LYS A 79 7.02 -3.39 -2.57
C LYS A 79 7.26 -4.16 -1.27
N PRO A 80 8.50 -4.26 -0.78
CA PRO A 80 8.80 -5.02 0.44
C PRO A 80 8.16 -4.43 1.69
N ASN A 81 8.13 -3.10 1.82
CA ASN A 81 7.59 -2.36 2.97
C ASN A 81 6.05 -2.38 3.02
N GLU A 82 5.40 -2.40 1.86
CA GLU A 82 3.94 -2.27 1.71
C GLU A 82 3.27 -3.58 1.28
N ARG A 83 3.94 -4.73 1.33
CA ARG A 83 3.44 -5.97 0.71
C ARG A 83 1.99 -6.33 1.08
N TRP A 84 1.62 -6.10 2.33
CA TRP A 84 0.25 -6.30 2.87
C TRP A 84 -0.43 -4.99 3.26
N ALA A 85 -0.10 -3.91 2.55
CA ALA A 85 -0.75 -2.62 2.69
C ALA A 85 -2.17 -2.65 2.12
N TYR A 86 -2.97 -1.72 2.62
CA TYR A 86 -4.33 -1.48 2.18
C TYR A 86 -4.51 -0.02 1.78
N ASP A 87 -5.21 0.18 0.67
CA ASP A 87 -5.85 1.47 0.38
C ASP A 87 -7.35 1.28 0.60
N ILE A 88 -7.87 1.98 1.61
CA ILE A 88 -9.25 1.89 2.07
C ILE A 88 -10.02 3.10 1.54
N LEU A 89 -11.20 2.85 0.98
CA LEU A 89 -12.09 3.81 0.32
C LEU A 89 -13.47 3.85 0.98
N MET A 90 -14.27 4.86 0.66
CA MET A 90 -15.71 4.90 0.95
C MET A 90 -16.46 5.44 -0.28
N PRO A 91 -17.58 4.82 -0.69
CA PRO A 91 -18.40 5.33 -1.77
C PRO A 91 -18.95 6.74 -1.47
N PRO A 92 -19.01 7.66 -2.46
CA PRO A 92 -18.52 7.48 -3.83
C PRO A 92 -16.98 7.38 -3.90
N ALA A 93 -16.49 6.35 -4.60
CA ALA A 93 -15.08 6.01 -4.75
C ALA A 93 -14.75 5.86 -6.24
N GLU A 94 -13.47 6.00 -6.63
CA GLU A 94 -13.04 5.96 -8.03
C GLU A 94 -13.77 7.00 -8.92
N VAL A 95 -14.12 8.16 -8.36
CA VAL A 95 -15.01 9.18 -8.96
C VAL A 95 -14.36 9.93 -10.13
N LYS A 96 -13.02 9.96 -10.18
CA LYS A 96 -12.21 10.72 -11.15
C LYS A 96 -12.56 12.21 -11.19
N SER A 97 -12.78 12.79 -10.02
CA SER A 97 -13.04 14.23 -9.85
C SER A 97 -11.78 14.96 -9.42
N SER A 98 -11.64 16.23 -9.79
CA SER A 98 -10.61 17.11 -9.23
C SER A 98 -11.00 17.71 -7.87
N MET A 99 -12.24 17.51 -7.42
CA MET A 99 -12.73 18.01 -6.14
C MET A 99 -12.58 16.93 -5.06
N LEU A 100 -11.91 17.26 -3.96
CA LEU A 100 -11.67 16.32 -2.85
C LEU A 100 -13.00 15.86 -2.21
N GLU A 101 -13.96 16.78 -2.11
CA GLU A 101 -15.28 16.56 -1.50
C GLU A 101 -16.17 15.61 -2.30
N ASP A 102 -15.84 15.31 -3.55
CA ASP A 102 -16.59 14.35 -4.35
C ASP A 102 -16.30 12.89 -3.96
N TYR A 103 -15.26 12.65 -3.15
CA TYR A 103 -14.86 11.33 -2.68
C TYR A 103 -15.43 11.07 -1.29
N GLY A 104 -16.19 9.98 -1.14
CA GLY A 104 -16.95 9.69 0.08
C GLY A 104 -16.10 9.52 1.33
N ILE A 105 -14.83 9.16 1.19
CA ILE A 105 -13.92 9.01 2.35
C ILE A 105 -13.26 10.32 2.77
N TYR A 106 -13.25 11.35 1.93
CA TYR A 106 -12.54 12.59 2.26
C TYR A 106 -13.11 13.24 3.53
N GLY A 107 -12.27 13.47 4.53
CA GLY A 107 -12.66 14.00 5.83
C GLY A 107 -13.23 12.98 6.82
N ALA A 108 -13.34 11.69 6.46
CA ALA A 108 -13.79 10.64 7.37
C ALA A 108 -12.85 10.52 8.57
N GLU A 109 -13.39 10.31 9.78
CA GLU A 109 -12.56 10.19 10.98
C GLU A 109 -11.80 8.85 10.99
N VAL A 110 -10.50 8.92 11.30
CA VAL A 110 -9.60 7.78 11.41
C VAL A 110 -9.45 7.42 12.88
N MET A 111 -9.72 6.16 13.21
CA MET A 111 -9.61 5.60 14.55
C MET A 111 -8.30 4.84 14.73
N ALA A 112 -7.80 4.78 15.95
CA ALA A 112 -6.68 3.92 16.33
C ALA A 112 -7.02 2.44 16.05
N PRO A 113 -6.29 1.76 15.14
CA PRO A 113 -6.57 0.37 14.79
C PRO A 113 -6.30 -0.61 15.94
N ALA A 114 -5.44 -0.22 16.87
CA ALA A 114 -5.05 -0.99 18.05
C ALA A 114 -4.49 -0.02 19.10
N SER A 115 -4.36 -0.48 20.34
CA SER A 115 -3.65 0.28 21.37
C SER A 115 -2.15 0.35 21.08
N GLY A 116 -1.55 1.51 21.34
CA GLY A 116 -0.15 1.72 21.02
C GLY A 116 0.36 3.13 21.36
N THR A 117 1.63 3.36 21.05
CA THR A 117 2.28 4.67 21.22
C THR A 117 2.52 5.33 19.88
N VAL A 118 2.13 6.59 19.72
CA VAL A 118 2.47 7.40 18.54
C VAL A 118 3.96 7.70 18.56
N VAL A 119 4.69 7.31 17.51
CA VAL A 119 6.17 7.45 17.46
C VAL A 119 6.67 8.44 16.42
N SER A 120 5.84 8.83 15.46
CA SER A 120 6.17 9.85 14.47
C SER A 120 4.88 10.39 13.83
N ILE A 121 4.83 11.69 13.58
CA ILE A 121 3.74 12.34 12.86
C ILE A 121 4.25 13.32 11.78
N ASN A 122 3.47 13.47 10.72
CA ASN A 122 3.53 14.64 9.82
C ASN A 122 2.11 15.18 9.65
N ASN A 123 1.90 16.50 9.77
CA ASN A 123 0.55 17.09 9.79
C ASN A 123 0.40 18.38 8.97
N ASP A 124 1.46 18.82 8.28
CA ASP A 124 1.52 20.14 7.64
C ASP A 124 1.47 20.12 6.10
N GLU A 125 1.57 18.94 5.49
CA GLU A 125 1.52 18.79 4.03
C GLU A 125 0.09 19.04 3.54
N LYS A 126 -0.08 19.85 2.49
CA LYS A 126 -1.41 20.13 1.93
C LYS A 126 -2.00 18.88 1.26
N ASP A 127 -3.31 18.80 1.21
CA ASP A 127 -3.96 17.83 0.31
C ASP A 127 -3.64 18.23 -1.15
N VAL A 128 -3.36 17.22 -1.97
CA VAL A 128 -3.07 17.36 -3.39
C VAL A 128 -4.37 17.17 -4.18
N VAL A 129 -4.53 17.89 -5.29
CA VAL A 129 -5.67 17.68 -6.19
C VAL A 129 -5.59 16.25 -6.74
N PRO A 130 -6.69 15.47 -6.75
CA PRO A 130 -6.65 14.10 -7.23
C PRO A 130 -6.07 13.99 -8.64
N GLY A 131 -5.10 13.08 -8.82
CA GLY A 131 -4.40 12.86 -10.08
C GLY A 131 -3.23 13.81 -10.37
N GLU A 132 -2.91 14.77 -9.49
CA GLU A 132 -1.70 15.61 -9.60
C GLU A 132 -0.52 15.03 -8.81
N ASP A 133 0.71 15.37 -9.26
CA ASP A 133 1.97 14.92 -8.64
C ASP A 133 2.63 16.02 -7.77
N ASP A 134 1.88 17.01 -7.29
CA ASP A 134 2.39 18.14 -6.48
C ASP A 134 2.50 17.81 -4.97
N PHE A 135 3.10 16.65 -4.66
CA PHE A 135 3.34 16.19 -3.29
C PHE A 135 4.78 16.44 -2.82
N GLN A 136 4.96 16.58 -1.51
CA GLN A 136 6.27 16.81 -0.88
C GLN A 136 6.88 15.53 -0.34
N SER A 137 6.04 14.59 0.09
CA SER A 137 6.48 13.31 0.64
C SER A 137 5.61 12.15 0.13
N MET A 138 6.12 10.92 0.17
CA MET A 138 5.35 9.76 -0.29
C MET A 138 4.11 9.51 0.59
N ALA A 139 4.28 9.56 1.91
CA ALA A 139 3.21 9.25 2.87
C ALA A 139 2.26 10.44 3.15
N GLY A 140 2.66 11.66 2.81
CA GLY A 140 1.91 12.86 3.16
C GLY A 140 1.86 13.07 4.67
N ASN A 141 0.73 13.59 5.16
CA ASN A 141 0.45 13.59 6.59
C ASN A 141 0.15 12.18 7.05
N HIS A 142 0.77 11.77 8.15
CA HIS A 142 0.72 10.39 8.60
C HIS A 142 0.94 10.27 10.09
N ILE A 143 0.58 9.09 10.62
CA ILE A 143 0.85 8.66 11.98
C ILE A 143 1.54 7.31 11.91
N TYR A 144 2.70 7.19 12.56
CA TYR A 144 3.27 5.91 12.92
C TYR A 144 2.86 5.54 14.35
N LEU A 145 2.22 4.38 14.49
CA LEU A 145 1.77 3.83 15.76
C LEU A 145 2.55 2.56 16.09
N ARG A 146 3.34 2.57 17.18
CA ARG A 146 3.98 1.37 17.71
C ARG A 146 2.96 0.58 18.52
N LEU A 147 2.70 -0.65 18.09
CA LEU A 147 1.72 -1.56 18.69
C LEU A 147 2.22 -2.10 20.02
N ASP A 148 1.35 -2.11 21.03
CA ASP A 148 1.69 -2.63 22.36
C ASP A 148 1.98 -4.15 22.34
N GLU A 149 1.23 -4.91 21.54
CA GLU A 149 1.29 -6.37 21.51
C GLU A 149 2.61 -6.90 20.92
N SER A 150 3.09 -6.27 19.86
CA SER A 150 4.21 -6.79 19.06
C SER A 150 5.45 -5.89 19.08
N GLY A 151 5.32 -4.62 19.48
CA GLY A 151 6.37 -3.62 19.36
C GLY A 151 6.68 -3.19 17.91
N THR A 152 5.93 -3.68 16.93
CA THR A 152 6.02 -3.30 15.51
C THR A 152 5.10 -2.12 15.20
N PHE A 153 5.11 -1.63 13.96
CA PHE A 153 4.58 -0.30 13.64
C PHE A 153 3.48 -0.36 12.58
N LEU A 154 2.39 0.38 12.78
CA LEU A 154 1.44 0.71 11.73
C LEU A 154 1.75 2.10 11.19
N LEU A 155 1.70 2.26 9.87
CA LEU A 155 1.58 3.56 9.23
C LEU A 155 0.11 3.79 8.88
N LEU A 156 -0.43 4.96 9.23
CA LEU A 156 -1.67 5.51 8.66
C LEU A 156 -1.31 6.78 7.89
N ALA A 157 -1.53 6.81 6.58
CA ALA A 157 -1.02 7.84 5.67
C ALA A 157 -2.11 8.56 4.87
N HIS A 158 -1.71 9.58 4.11
CA HIS A 158 -2.58 10.45 3.30
C HIS A 158 -3.63 11.19 4.13
N LEU A 159 -3.30 11.53 5.38
CA LEU A 159 -4.20 12.21 6.30
C LEU A 159 -4.43 13.67 5.89
N LYS A 160 -5.55 14.24 6.33
CA LYS A 160 -5.89 15.63 6.04
C LYS A 160 -5.00 16.58 6.84
N LYS A 161 -4.52 17.64 6.18
CA LYS A 161 -3.69 18.67 6.80
C LYS A 161 -4.32 19.20 8.09
N GLY A 162 -3.53 19.26 9.15
CA GLY A 162 -3.95 19.80 10.45
C GLY A 162 -5.01 18.98 11.18
N SER A 163 -5.34 17.78 10.72
CA SER A 163 -6.41 16.96 11.31
C SER A 163 -5.94 16.02 12.43
N ILE A 164 -4.64 15.74 12.54
CA ILE A 164 -4.10 14.85 13.56
C ILE A 164 -4.35 15.44 14.96
N LYS A 165 -5.06 14.69 15.82
CA LYS A 165 -5.50 15.08 17.18
C LYS A 165 -4.59 14.55 18.29
N VAL A 166 -3.51 13.85 17.93
CA VAL A 166 -2.56 13.21 18.85
C VAL A 166 -1.16 13.78 18.64
N ARG A 167 -0.25 13.50 19.58
CA ARG A 167 1.16 13.93 19.50
C ARG A 167 2.12 12.76 19.64
N GLU A 168 3.35 12.94 19.20
CA GLU A 168 4.43 11.99 19.46
C GLU A 168 4.55 11.68 20.97
N ASP A 169 4.94 10.45 21.26
CA ASP A 169 4.98 9.83 22.59
C ASP A 169 3.63 9.68 23.31
N GLN A 170 2.51 10.05 22.68
CA GLN A 170 1.18 9.81 23.24
C GLN A 170 0.81 8.33 23.07
N HIS A 171 0.39 7.71 24.18
CA HIS A 171 -0.30 6.43 24.14
C HIS A 171 -1.79 6.64 23.81
N VAL A 172 -2.32 5.80 22.93
CA VAL A 172 -3.73 5.79 22.51
C VAL A 172 -4.30 4.40 22.71
N ASN A 173 -5.56 4.33 23.10
CA ASN A 173 -6.30 3.07 23.10
C ASN A 173 -6.90 2.79 21.73
N GLU A 174 -7.04 1.51 21.40
CA GLU A 174 -7.87 1.07 20.29
C GLU A 174 -9.24 1.75 20.35
N GLY A 175 -9.69 2.34 19.25
CA GLY A 175 -10.95 3.07 19.26
C GLY A 175 -10.83 4.59 19.24
N GLU A 176 -9.72 5.14 19.72
CA GLU A 176 -9.57 6.58 19.86
C GLU A 176 -9.46 7.29 18.50
N VAL A 177 -10.02 8.49 18.40
CA VAL A 177 -9.94 9.31 17.18
C VAL A 177 -8.52 9.85 17.03
N LEU A 178 -7.88 9.54 15.90
CA LEU A 178 -6.52 9.97 15.58
C LEU A 178 -6.47 11.19 14.66
N ALA A 179 -7.24 11.17 13.57
CA ALA A 179 -7.14 12.15 12.49
C ALA A 179 -8.37 12.12 11.57
N GLN A 180 -8.28 12.77 10.42
CA GLN A 180 -9.23 12.63 9.31
C GLN A 180 -8.50 12.21 8.04
N VAL A 181 -9.18 11.45 7.18
CA VAL A 181 -8.66 11.08 5.84
C VAL A 181 -8.56 12.33 4.97
N GLY A 182 -7.45 12.47 4.25
CA GLY A 182 -7.18 13.57 3.33
C GLY A 182 -6.81 13.06 1.95
N ASN A 183 -5.93 13.80 1.29
CA ASN A 183 -5.29 13.42 0.04
C ASN A 183 -3.86 14.00 -0.06
N SER A 184 -3.16 14.10 1.06
CA SER A 184 -1.78 14.57 1.11
C SER A 184 -0.79 13.48 0.67
N GLY A 185 0.41 13.86 0.25
CA GLY A 185 1.43 12.93 -0.21
C GLY A 185 1.16 12.33 -1.60
N SER A 186 1.88 11.27 -1.94
CA SER A 186 1.77 10.56 -3.22
C SER A 186 0.49 9.73 -3.28
N SER A 187 -0.64 10.39 -3.51
CA SER A 187 -1.98 9.79 -3.56
C SER A 187 -2.70 10.12 -4.88
N SER A 188 -3.30 9.11 -5.53
CA SER A 188 -4.07 9.33 -6.76
C SER A 188 -5.49 9.86 -6.52
N GLU A 189 -6.08 9.53 -5.36
CA GLU A 189 -7.41 9.97 -4.94
C GLU A 189 -7.55 9.83 -3.40
N PRO A 190 -8.47 10.56 -2.74
CA PRO A 190 -8.68 10.44 -1.31
C PRO A 190 -8.90 8.98 -0.88
N HIS A 191 -8.03 8.49 -0.01
CA HIS A 191 -8.09 7.14 0.56
C HIS A 191 -7.30 7.11 1.87
N LEU A 192 -7.58 6.11 2.71
CA LEU A 192 -6.72 5.81 3.86
C LEU A 192 -5.76 4.69 3.49
N HIS A 193 -4.48 5.02 3.42
CA HIS A 193 -3.43 4.01 3.31
C HIS A 193 -3.04 3.51 4.70
N ILE A 194 -2.98 2.19 4.87
CA ILE A 194 -2.50 1.56 6.10
C ILE A 194 -1.62 0.35 5.79
N HIS A 195 -0.47 0.26 6.46
CA HIS A 195 0.35 -0.94 6.42
C HIS A 195 1.04 -1.21 7.77
N HIS A 196 1.49 -2.44 7.94
CA HIS A 196 2.22 -2.92 9.10
C HIS A 196 3.67 -3.17 8.71
N GLN A 197 4.63 -2.63 9.48
CA GLN A 197 6.07 -2.77 9.23
C GLN A 197 6.85 -3.13 10.50
N ARG A 198 8.00 -3.78 10.33
CA ARG A 198 8.87 -4.19 11.46
C ARG A 198 9.70 -3.05 12.02
N GLN A 199 10.36 -2.27 11.16
CA GLN A 199 11.41 -1.35 11.57
C GLN A 199 10.83 -0.05 12.12
N ASP A 200 11.57 0.50 13.08
CA ASP A 200 11.31 1.79 13.71
C ASP A 200 11.51 2.93 12.68
N PRO A 201 10.46 3.73 12.39
CA PRO A 201 10.52 4.78 11.36
C PRO A 201 11.50 5.90 11.72
N SER A 202 11.91 6.03 12.98
CA SER A 202 12.94 7.00 13.40
C SER A 202 14.37 6.57 13.04
N LYS A 203 14.57 5.29 12.71
CA LYS A 203 15.89 4.69 12.47
C LYS A 203 16.07 4.19 11.05
N VAL A 204 14.99 3.77 10.41
CA VAL A 204 15.00 3.17 9.08
C VAL A 204 14.05 3.92 8.18
N ASN A 205 14.56 4.36 7.03
CA ASN A 205 13.74 4.99 6.01
C ASN A 205 12.65 4.03 5.51
N MET A 206 11.44 4.54 5.24
CA MET A 206 10.28 3.75 4.85
C MET A 206 10.52 2.78 3.69
N PHE A 207 11.39 3.11 2.74
CA PHE A 207 11.70 2.25 1.59
C PHE A 207 12.53 1.01 1.95
N PHE A 208 13.14 0.98 3.13
CA PHE A 208 13.95 -0.14 3.62
C PHE A 208 13.28 -0.89 4.78
N ALA A 209 12.02 -0.57 5.09
CA ALA A 209 11.23 -1.32 6.05
C ALA A 209 10.75 -2.66 5.44
N GLU A 210 10.59 -3.65 6.30
CA GLU A 210 9.98 -4.93 6.01
C GLU A 210 8.49 -4.85 6.37
N GLY A 211 7.63 -4.97 5.37
CA GLY A 211 6.20 -5.11 5.55
C GLY A 211 5.89 -6.42 6.27
N LEU A 212 4.85 -6.41 7.09
CA LEU A 212 4.41 -7.55 7.89
C LEU A 212 2.92 -7.81 7.66
N PRO A 213 2.44 -9.06 7.83
CA PRO A 213 1.03 -9.36 7.61
C PRO A 213 0.13 -8.54 8.54
N LEU A 214 -0.92 -7.98 7.96
CA LEU A 214 -1.94 -7.19 8.65
C LEU A 214 -3.30 -7.80 8.36
N TYR A 215 -4.08 -7.99 9.42
CA TYR A 215 -5.43 -8.55 9.38
C TYR A 215 -6.40 -7.63 10.12
N PHE A 216 -7.66 -7.63 9.69
CA PHE A 216 -8.71 -6.88 10.35
C PHE A 216 -9.67 -7.81 11.08
N ARG A 217 -10.09 -7.40 12.28
CA ARG A 217 -11.30 -7.90 12.94
C ARG A 217 -12.51 -7.30 12.23
N THR A 218 -13.34 -8.16 11.67
CA THR A 218 -14.58 -7.79 10.97
C THR A 218 -15.76 -8.53 11.57
N GLU A 219 -16.98 -8.19 11.15
CA GLU A 219 -18.19 -8.92 11.51
C GLU A 219 -18.18 -10.40 11.10
N ASN A 220 -17.38 -10.76 10.09
CA ASN A 220 -17.22 -12.14 9.59
C ASN A 220 -16.00 -12.84 10.20
N GLY A 221 -15.38 -12.26 11.22
CA GLY A 221 -14.16 -12.76 11.87
C GLY A 221 -12.89 -12.04 11.42
N VAL A 222 -11.74 -12.63 11.77
CA VAL A 222 -10.42 -12.12 11.41
C VAL A 222 -10.12 -12.47 9.97
N MET A 223 -9.79 -11.48 9.14
CA MET A 223 -9.49 -11.69 7.73
C MET A 223 -8.44 -10.72 7.17
N MET A 224 -7.82 -11.12 6.07
CA MET A 224 -7.02 -10.27 5.20
C MET A 224 -7.90 -9.93 3.99
N PRO A 225 -8.62 -8.80 3.99
CA PRO A 225 -9.60 -8.52 2.94
C PRO A 225 -8.91 -8.20 1.62
N GLU A 226 -9.50 -8.66 0.52
CA GLU A 226 -8.99 -8.38 -0.82
C GLU A 226 -9.73 -7.20 -1.45
N ARG A 227 -9.18 -6.62 -2.52
CA ARG A 227 -9.86 -5.61 -3.33
C ARG A 227 -11.31 -5.98 -3.63
N GLY A 228 -12.22 -5.03 -3.46
CA GLY A 228 -13.67 -5.20 -3.65
C GLY A 228 -14.42 -5.65 -2.39
N THR A 229 -13.69 -6.02 -1.32
CA THR A 229 -14.32 -6.41 -0.05
C THR A 229 -14.82 -5.19 0.70
N TYR A 230 -16.04 -5.25 1.22
CA TYR A 230 -16.53 -4.29 2.20
C TYR A 230 -16.21 -4.75 3.62
N ILE A 231 -15.70 -3.83 4.43
CA ILE A 231 -15.39 -4.06 5.85
C ILE A 231 -16.06 -2.98 6.71
N SER A 232 -16.38 -3.31 7.97
CA SER A 232 -16.88 -2.35 8.95
C SER A 232 -16.23 -2.63 10.30
N GLY A 233 -15.89 -1.56 11.03
CA GLY A 233 -15.37 -1.66 12.39
C GLY A 233 -16.50 -1.78 13.40
N LYS A 234 -16.38 -2.75 14.31
CA LYS A 234 -17.09 -2.77 15.59
C LYS A 234 -16.07 -2.93 16.71
#